data_AF-A0A7X8HRI3-F1
#
_entry.id   AF-A0A7X8HRI3-F1
#
_cell.length_a   1.000
_cell.length_b   1.000
_cell.length_c   1.000
_cell.angle_alpha   90.00
_cell.angle_beta   90.00
_cell.angle_gamma   90.00
#
_symmetry.space_group_name_H-M   'P 1'
#
loop_
_entity.id
_entity.type
_entity.pdbx_description
1 polymer ?
#
loop_
_entity_poly.entity_id
_entity_poly.type
_entity_poly.pdbx_seq_one_letter_code
_entity_poly.pdbx_strand_id
1 'polypeptide(L)'
;TVELQSDSPFSGVDCGSCNKCINACPTNALKQPYLLDANRCLSYQSIERKQIKWDKSLEPFVYPFMYGCDICQQVCPFNTVESNALIPEFTIKNELLSYNDTDWEQLTEEDFQRIFSDSAVKRIGYLKFMENVKVAKQMKIKKETTTYKNQTLEEK
;
A
#
# COMPACT_ATOMS: atom_id res chain seq x y z
N THR A 1 -7.64 15.83 37.40
CA THR A 1 -6.66 15.79 36.30
C THR A 1 -5.29 15.61 36.91
N VAL A 2 -4.48 14.69 36.39
CA VAL A 2 -3.08 14.55 36.81
C VAL A 2 -2.26 15.56 36.01
N GLU A 3 -1.40 16.32 36.69
CA GLU A 3 -0.46 17.22 36.05
C GLU A 3 0.73 16.39 35.56
N LEU A 4 0.94 16.36 34.24
CA LEU A 4 2.02 15.62 33.61
C LEU A 4 3.07 16.60 33.10
N GLN A 5 4.33 16.31 33.37
CA GLN A 5 5.45 17.04 32.78
C GLN A 5 5.63 16.61 31.32
N SER A 6 5.79 17.58 30.41
CA SER A 6 6.10 17.29 29.01
C SER A 6 7.55 16.85 28.84
N ASP A 7 7.77 15.90 27.95
CA ASP A 7 9.09 15.58 27.42
C ASP A 7 9.58 16.69 26.45
N SER A 8 10.87 16.68 26.17
CA SER A 8 11.51 17.56 25.18
C SER A 8 11.32 17.03 23.75
N PRO A 9 11.21 17.92 22.72
CA PRO A 9 11.23 17.50 21.33
C PRO A 9 12.52 16.74 20.97
N PHE A 10 12.40 15.80 20.03
CA PHE A 10 13.55 15.06 19.50
C PHE A 10 14.54 16.01 18.80
N SER A 11 15.83 15.88 19.12
CA SER A 11 16.92 16.72 18.59
C SER A 11 18.01 15.93 17.86
N GLY A 12 17.72 14.69 17.45
CA GLY A 12 18.67 13.81 16.78
C GLY A 12 18.76 14.04 15.27
N VAL A 13 19.25 13.03 14.54
CA VAL A 13 19.45 13.09 13.08
C VAL A 13 18.11 13.10 12.36
N ASP A 14 17.94 14.02 11.42
CA ASP A 14 16.78 14.14 10.55
C ASP A 14 17.11 13.71 9.11
N CYS A 15 16.17 13.95 8.18
CA CYS A 15 16.36 13.62 6.77
C CYS A 15 17.55 14.34 6.11
N GLY A 16 18.03 15.46 6.64
CA GLY A 16 19.03 16.30 5.99
C GLY A 16 18.70 16.60 4.53
N SER A 17 19.60 16.25 3.61
CA SER A 17 19.42 16.39 2.16
C SER A 17 18.75 15.19 1.47
N CYS A 18 18.33 14.17 2.22
CA CYS A 18 17.74 12.95 1.65
C CYS A 18 16.36 13.23 1.03
N ASN A 19 16.15 12.76 -0.19
CA ASN A 19 14.89 12.86 -0.94
C ASN A 19 14.40 11.51 -1.51
N LYS A 20 14.89 10.37 -0.99
CA LYS A 20 14.58 9.03 -1.50
C LYS A 20 13.07 8.74 -1.56
N CYS A 21 12.33 9.04 -0.49
CA CYS A 21 10.89 8.80 -0.41
C CYS A 21 10.10 9.63 -1.44
N ILE A 22 10.51 10.89 -1.66
CA ILE A 22 9.92 11.79 -2.66
C ILE A 22 10.14 11.20 -4.06
N ASN A 23 11.38 10.86 -4.40
CA ASN A 23 11.75 10.35 -5.72
C ASN A 23 11.11 8.99 -6.04
N ALA A 24 10.92 8.13 -5.02
CA ALA A 24 10.34 6.81 -5.20
C ALA A 24 8.80 6.80 -5.26
N CYS A 25 8.12 7.88 -4.88
CA CYS A 25 6.67 7.93 -4.82
C CYS A 25 6.06 7.80 -6.24
N PRO A 26 5.35 6.71 -6.56
CA PRO A 26 4.98 6.40 -7.96
C PRO A 26 3.99 7.40 -8.55
N THR A 27 3.16 8.03 -7.70
CA THR A 27 2.14 8.99 -8.11
C THR A 27 2.59 10.44 -7.91
N ASN A 28 3.81 10.65 -7.42
CA ASN A 28 4.34 11.95 -7.05
C ASN A 28 3.42 12.67 -6.04
N ALA A 29 2.93 11.93 -5.04
CA ALA A 29 2.07 12.42 -3.96
C ALA A 29 2.86 13.19 -2.91
N LEU A 30 4.13 12.83 -2.67
CA LEU A 30 5.05 13.63 -1.87
C LEU A 30 5.61 14.75 -2.75
N LYS A 31 5.07 15.96 -2.64
CA LYS A 31 5.42 17.09 -3.53
C LYS A 31 6.76 17.73 -3.18
N GLN A 32 7.05 17.79 -1.89
CA GLN A 32 8.27 18.35 -1.30
C GLN A 32 8.39 17.80 0.13
N PRO A 33 9.49 18.05 0.86
CA PRO A 33 9.63 17.62 2.24
C PRO A 33 8.41 18.02 3.07
N TYR A 34 7.85 17.04 3.79
CA TYR A 34 6.72 17.22 4.71
C TYR A 34 5.39 17.68 4.08
N LEU A 35 5.25 17.65 2.74
CA LEU A 35 4.00 17.97 2.04
C LEU A 35 3.47 16.78 1.24
N LEU A 36 2.32 16.25 1.67
CA LEU A 36 1.62 15.13 1.04
C LEU A 36 0.34 15.61 0.35
N ASP A 37 0.17 15.23 -0.92
CA ASP A 37 -1.10 15.29 -1.63
C ASP A 37 -1.85 13.95 -1.48
N ALA A 38 -2.80 13.90 -0.54
CA ALA A 38 -3.60 12.70 -0.25
C ALA A 38 -4.43 12.23 -1.46
N ASN A 39 -4.83 13.14 -2.36
CA ASN A 39 -5.60 12.77 -3.55
C ASN A 39 -4.78 11.90 -4.53
N ARG A 40 -3.46 11.88 -4.38
CA ARG A 40 -2.55 11.06 -5.21
C ARG A 40 -1.90 9.93 -4.43
N CYS A 41 -1.93 9.96 -3.10
CA CYS A 41 -1.28 8.94 -2.25
C CYS A 41 -2.00 7.59 -2.37
N LEU A 42 -1.29 6.54 -2.83
CA LEU A 42 -1.88 5.21 -3.01
C LEU A 42 -2.43 4.60 -1.70
N SER A 43 -1.79 4.87 -0.56
CA SER A 43 -2.30 4.44 0.74
C SER A 43 -3.64 5.10 1.06
N TYR A 44 -3.72 6.43 0.96
CA TYR A 44 -5.00 7.14 1.13
C TYR A 44 -6.04 6.68 0.11
N GLN A 45 -5.67 6.53 -1.16
CA GLN A 45 -6.61 6.13 -2.21
C GLN A 45 -7.13 4.71 -2.02
N SER A 46 -6.33 3.77 -1.54
CA SER A 46 -6.79 2.40 -1.28
C SER A 46 -7.66 2.28 -0.01
N ILE A 47 -7.53 3.23 0.92
CA ILE A 47 -8.13 3.14 2.26
C ILE A 47 -9.28 4.14 2.46
N GLU A 48 -9.06 5.42 2.17
CA GLU A 48 -9.94 6.53 2.57
C GLU A 48 -10.74 7.15 1.43
N ARG A 49 -10.49 6.75 0.16
CA ARG A 49 -11.24 7.31 -0.96
C ARG A 49 -12.75 7.16 -0.72
N LYS A 50 -13.50 8.24 -0.98
CA LYS A 50 -14.96 8.24 -0.78
C LYS A 50 -15.67 7.36 -1.79
N GLN A 51 -15.22 7.42 -3.04
CA GLN A 51 -15.82 6.67 -4.14
C GLN A 51 -15.37 5.22 -4.14
N ILE A 52 -16.23 4.30 -4.59
CA ILE A 52 -15.82 2.91 -4.77
C ILE A 52 -14.73 2.84 -5.84
N LYS A 53 -14.97 3.48 -6.99
CA LYS A 53 -14.06 3.46 -8.14
C LYS A 53 -12.80 4.29 -7.93
N TRP A 54 -11.70 3.80 -8.50
CA TRP A 54 -10.45 4.54 -8.60
C TRP A 54 -10.53 5.65 -9.65
N ASP A 55 -9.72 6.69 -9.47
CA ASP A 55 -9.40 7.61 -10.55
C ASP A 55 -8.53 6.86 -11.57
N LYS A 56 -8.96 6.88 -12.84
CA LYS A 56 -8.26 6.28 -13.97
C LYS A 56 -6.81 6.75 -14.11
N SER A 57 -6.50 7.97 -13.68
CA SER A 57 -5.14 8.51 -13.71
C SER A 57 -4.20 7.87 -12.69
N LEU A 58 -4.74 7.23 -11.64
CA LEU A 58 -3.98 6.58 -10.58
C LEU A 58 -3.94 5.05 -10.73
N GLU A 59 -4.91 4.45 -11.44
CA GLU A 59 -4.96 3.01 -11.70
C GLU A 59 -3.61 2.42 -12.12
N PRO A 60 -2.83 3.01 -13.07
CA PRO A 60 -1.56 2.41 -13.53
C PRO A 60 -0.51 2.15 -12.44
N PHE A 61 -0.63 2.82 -11.28
CA PHE A 61 0.32 2.73 -10.18
C PHE A 61 -0.14 1.78 -9.06
N VAL A 62 -1.35 1.22 -9.16
CA VAL A 62 -1.96 0.43 -8.08
C VAL A 62 -1.28 -0.92 -7.90
N TYR A 63 -0.86 -1.61 -8.97
CA TYR A 63 -0.19 -2.91 -8.84
C TYR A 63 1.24 -2.76 -8.26
N PRO A 64 1.63 -3.54 -7.23
CA PRO A 64 0.97 -4.75 -6.69
C PRO A 64 0.10 -4.57 -5.44
N PHE A 65 -0.30 -3.35 -5.12
CA PHE A 65 -0.97 -3.02 -3.86
C PHE A 65 -2.49 -3.26 -3.91
N MET A 66 -3.01 -3.98 -2.91
CA MET A 66 -4.46 -4.14 -2.69
C MET A 66 -4.96 -3.31 -1.49
N TYR A 67 -4.06 -2.93 -0.58
CA TYR A 67 -4.35 -2.11 0.60
C TYR A 67 -3.07 -1.44 1.09
N GLY A 68 -3.08 -0.13 1.28
CA GLY A 68 -1.90 0.62 1.72
C GLY A 68 -0.82 0.76 0.65
N CYS A 69 0.26 1.47 1.00
CA CYS A 69 1.46 1.60 0.18
C CYS A 69 2.63 2.01 1.08
N ASP A 70 3.67 1.19 1.11
CA ASP A 70 4.82 1.41 2.00
C ASP A 70 6.09 1.85 1.26
N ILE A 71 6.02 2.14 -0.05
CA ILE A 71 7.21 2.48 -0.86
C ILE A 71 8.05 3.58 -0.21
N CYS A 72 7.43 4.65 0.28
CA CYS A 72 8.15 5.77 0.90
C CYS A 72 8.89 5.37 2.18
N GLN A 73 8.35 4.39 2.93
CA GLN A 73 8.98 3.84 4.13
C GLN A 73 10.03 2.78 3.78
N GLN A 74 9.80 1.94 2.76
CA GLN A 74 10.72 0.90 2.31
C GLN A 74 12.04 1.47 1.77
N VAL A 75 12.01 2.65 1.15
CA VAL A 75 13.23 3.33 0.66
C VAL A 75 13.88 4.24 1.71
N CYS A 76 13.24 4.42 2.89
CA CYS A 76 13.74 5.30 3.93
C CYS A 76 14.99 4.70 4.60
N PRO A 77 16.13 5.42 4.64
CA PRO A 77 17.36 4.87 5.23
C PRO A 77 17.29 4.66 6.74
N PHE A 78 16.37 5.34 7.43
CA PHE A 78 16.14 5.16 8.87
C PHE A 78 15.27 3.95 9.19
N ASN A 79 14.63 3.36 8.18
CA ASN A 79 13.76 2.22 8.36
C ASN A 79 14.54 0.93 8.06
N THR A 80 15.47 0.59 8.94
CA THR A 80 16.17 -0.69 8.92
C THR A 80 15.31 -1.72 9.66
N VAL A 81 14.66 -2.59 8.90
CA VAL A 81 13.65 -3.52 9.44
C VAL A 81 14.34 -4.64 10.25
N GLU A 82 14.03 -4.75 11.55
CA GLU A 82 14.12 -6.02 12.27
C GLU A 82 12.84 -6.82 11.98
N SER A 83 12.99 -7.98 11.34
CA SER A 83 11.92 -8.60 10.53
C SER A 83 10.89 -9.42 11.29
N ASN A 84 10.74 -9.27 12.61
CA ASN A 84 9.83 -10.11 13.38
C ASN A 84 8.86 -9.28 14.22
N ALA A 85 7.56 -9.58 14.08
CA ALA A 85 6.56 -9.13 15.03
C ALA A 85 6.94 -9.66 16.42
N LEU A 86 7.31 -8.78 17.34
CA LEU A 86 7.61 -9.14 18.73
C LEU A 86 6.35 -9.55 19.51
N ILE A 87 5.17 -9.31 18.92
CA ILE A 87 3.86 -9.51 19.50
C ILE A 87 3.11 -10.54 18.64
N PRO A 88 2.72 -11.71 19.19
CA PRO A 88 2.06 -12.79 18.45
C PRO A 88 0.82 -12.35 17.65
N GLU A 89 0.04 -11.43 18.19
CA GLU A 89 -1.20 -10.89 17.61
C GLU A 89 -0.98 -10.13 16.29
N PHE A 90 0.25 -9.69 16.03
CA PHE A 90 0.64 -9.04 14.77
C PHE A 90 1.20 -10.03 13.73
N THR A 91 1.18 -11.33 14.02
CA THR A 91 1.54 -12.36 13.05
C THR A 91 0.49 -12.45 11.94
N ILE A 92 0.94 -12.56 10.69
CA ILE A 92 0.04 -12.71 9.55
C ILE A 92 -0.66 -14.08 9.64
N LYS A 93 -1.99 -14.09 9.49
CA LYS A 93 -2.78 -15.32 9.47
C LYS A 93 -2.32 -16.22 8.31
N ASN A 94 -2.01 -17.50 8.60
CA ASN A 94 -1.54 -18.47 7.58
C ASN A 94 -2.46 -18.57 6.37
N GLU A 95 -3.77 -18.44 6.59
CA GLU A 95 -4.73 -18.45 5.49
C GLU A 95 -4.48 -17.32 4.48
N LEU A 96 -4.18 -16.09 4.92
CA LEU A 96 -3.85 -14.98 4.03
C LEU A 96 -2.60 -15.27 3.18
N LEU A 97 -1.63 -16.01 3.75
CA LEU A 97 -0.40 -16.40 3.06
C LEU A 97 -0.64 -17.49 2.01
N SER A 98 -1.74 -18.24 2.10
CA SER A 98 -2.09 -19.30 1.14
C SER A 98 -2.88 -18.82 -0.08
N TYR A 99 -3.41 -17.59 -0.07
CA TYR A 99 -4.26 -17.08 -1.16
C TYR A 99 -3.44 -16.79 -2.42
N ASN A 100 -3.90 -17.35 -3.54
CA ASN A 100 -3.42 -17.03 -4.89
C ASN A 100 -4.31 -15.99 -5.59
N ASP A 101 -3.95 -15.59 -6.82
CA ASP A 101 -4.70 -14.61 -7.60
C ASP A 101 -6.20 -14.97 -7.75
N THR A 102 -6.51 -16.24 -7.98
CA THR A 102 -7.89 -16.72 -8.14
C THR A 102 -8.69 -16.59 -6.84
N ASP A 103 -8.06 -16.91 -5.71
CA ASP A 103 -8.70 -16.79 -4.39
C ASP A 103 -9.03 -15.32 -4.09
N TRP A 104 -8.12 -14.40 -4.40
CA TRP A 104 -8.37 -12.96 -4.23
C TRP A 104 -9.50 -12.45 -5.13
N GLU A 105 -9.61 -12.97 -6.34
CA GLU A 105 -10.66 -12.58 -7.30
C GLU A 105 -12.05 -13.12 -6.96
N GLN A 106 -12.09 -14.30 -6.34
CA GLN A 106 -13.33 -15.00 -5.98
C GLN A 106 -13.69 -14.80 -4.50
N LEU A 107 -12.93 -13.97 -3.78
CA LEU A 107 -13.16 -13.65 -2.38
C LEU A 107 -14.61 -13.21 -2.16
N THR A 108 -15.34 -13.93 -1.31
CA THR A 108 -16.72 -13.58 -0.95
C THR A 108 -16.75 -12.54 0.17
N GLU A 109 -17.93 -11.96 0.44
CA GLU A 109 -18.07 -11.05 1.57
C GLU A 109 -17.89 -11.79 2.90
N GLU A 110 -18.37 -13.04 2.99
CA GLU A 110 -18.18 -13.91 4.14
C GLU A 110 -16.69 -14.19 4.38
N ASP A 111 -15.93 -14.51 3.34
CA ASP A 111 -14.48 -14.71 3.44
C ASP A 111 -13.77 -13.43 3.88
N PHE A 112 -14.11 -12.28 3.29
CA PHE A 112 -13.55 -10.99 3.67
C PHE A 112 -13.75 -10.70 5.17
N GLN A 113 -14.98 -10.89 5.69
CA GLN A 113 -15.28 -10.66 7.10
C GLN A 113 -14.49 -11.59 8.03
N ARG A 114 -14.28 -12.83 7.60
CA ARG A 114 -13.59 -13.88 8.34
C ARG A 114 -12.07 -13.66 8.37
N ILE A 115 -11.43 -13.43 7.22
CA ILE A 115 -9.97 -13.28 7.15
C ILE A 115 -9.51 -11.94 7.73
N PHE A 116 -10.30 -10.87 7.60
CA PHE A 116 -9.96 -9.53 8.09
C PHE A 116 -10.60 -9.15 9.44
N SER A 117 -11.25 -10.07 10.17
CA SER A 117 -11.97 -9.81 11.44
C SER A 117 -11.29 -8.86 12.43
N ASP A 118 -9.95 -8.96 12.53
CA ASP A 118 -9.08 -8.25 13.48
C ASP A 118 -8.00 -7.42 12.77
N SER A 119 -8.29 -7.02 11.53
CA SER A 119 -7.39 -6.22 10.70
C SER A 119 -8.00 -4.85 10.39
N ALA A 120 -7.14 -3.84 10.29
CA ALA A 120 -7.54 -2.51 9.80
C ALA A 120 -8.15 -2.56 8.39
N VAL A 121 -7.87 -3.61 7.60
CA VAL A 121 -8.49 -3.85 6.28
C VAL A 121 -10.01 -3.95 6.39
N LYS A 122 -10.56 -4.53 7.46
CA LYS A 122 -12.01 -4.68 7.63
C LYS A 122 -12.75 -3.35 7.53
N ARG A 123 -12.13 -2.26 8.01
CA ARG A 123 -12.74 -0.91 8.05
C ARG A 123 -13.13 -0.40 6.67
N ILE A 124 -12.39 -0.75 5.62
CA ILE A 124 -12.69 -0.21 4.27
C ILE A 124 -13.92 -0.87 3.64
N GLY A 125 -14.32 -2.05 4.15
CA GLY A 125 -15.44 -2.84 3.67
C GLY A 125 -15.13 -3.61 2.38
N TYR A 126 -15.89 -4.70 2.20
CA TYR A 126 -15.71 -5.67 1.12
C TYR A 126 -15.72 -5.02 -0.28
N LEU A 127 -16.71 -4.17 -0.58
CA LEU A 127 -16.84 -3.57 -1.91
C LEU A 127 -15.64 -2.71 -2.34
N LYS A 128 -15.08 -1.92 -1.40
CA LYS A 128 -13.90 -1.08 -1.71
C LYS A 128 -12.64 -1.93 -1.84
N PHE A 129 -12.51 -2.95 -1.00
CA PHE A 129 -11.40 -3.89 -1.08
C PHE A 129 -11.40 -4.63 -2.44
N MET A 130 -12.54 -5.19 -2.84
CA MET A 130 -12.66 -5.89 -4.13
C MET A 130 -12.42 -4.99 -5.34
N GLU A 131 -12.74 -3.70 -5.25
CA GLU A 131 -12.35 -2.75 -6.29
C GLU A 131 -10.82 -2.58 -6.35
N ASN A 132 -10.12 -2.56 -5.21
CA ASN A 132 -8.65 -2.52 -5.20
C ASN A 132 -8.05 -3.77 -5.86
N VAL A 133 -8.55 -4.95 -5.47
CA VAL A 133 -8.14 -6.24 -6.06
C VAL A 133 -8.32 -6.22 -7.57
N LYS A 134 -9.50 -5.80 -8.03
CA LYS A 134 -9.83 -5.70 -9.46
C LYS A 134 -8.85 -4.81 -10.22
N VAL A 135 -8.60 -3.60 -9.72
CA VAL A 135 -7.69 -2.65 -10.40
C VAL A 135 -6.25 -3.18 -10.38
N ALA A 136 -5.78 -3.73 -9.26
CA ALA A 136 -4.46 -4.33 -9.15
C ALA A 136 -4.27 -5.46 -10.18
N LYS A 137 -5.24 -6.38 -10.30
CA LYS A 137 -5.23 -7.44 -11.31
C LYS A 137 -5.17 -6.89 -12.73
N GLN A 138 -6.03 -5.93 -13.05
CA GLN A 138 -6.06 -5.34 -14.40
C GLN A 138 -4.71 -4.72 -14.77
N MET A 139 -4.04 -4.07 -13.81
CA MET A 139 -2.72 -3.50 -14.04
C MET A 139 -1.61 -4.55 -14.10
N LYS A 140 -1.70 -5.64 -13.32
CA LYS A 140 -0.81 -6.81 -13.44
C LYS A 140 -0.77 -7.33 -14.87
N ILE A 141 -1.95 -7.65 -15.42
CA ILE A 141 -2.11 -8.18 -16.78
C ILE A 141 -1.55 -7.21 -17.82
N LYS A 142 -1.85 -5.90 -17.69
CA LYS A 142 -1.31 -4.88 -18.60
C LYS A 142 0.22 -4.83 -18.55
N LYS A 143 0.80 -4.86 -17.35
CA LYS A 143 2.26 -4.83 -17.16
C LYS A 143 2.92 -6.05 -17.81
N GLU A 144 2.41 -7.25 -17.55
CA GLU A 144 2.91 -8.50 -18.14
C GLU A 144 2.79 -8.52 -19.67
N THR A 145 1.67 -8.04 -20.21
CA THR A 145 1.45 -7.95 -21.66
C THR A 145 2.42 -6.97 -22.33
N THR A 146 2.69 -5.83 -21.70
CA THR A 146 3.65 -4.84 -22.20
C THR A 146 5.07 -5.40 -22.16
N THR A 147 5.46 -6.07 -21.07
CA THR A 147 6.76 -6.72 -20.95
C THR A 147 7.00 -7.75 -22.05
N TYR A 148 6.02 -8.63 -22.30
CA TYR A 148 6.10 -9.62 -23.37
C TYR A 148 6.30 -8.98 -24.76
N LYS A 149 5.53 -7.93 -25.07
CA LYS A 149 5.66 -7.21 -26.35
C LYS A 149 7.04 -6.60 -26.54
N ASN A 150 7.59 -5.97 -25.50
CA ASN A 150 8.92 -5.35 -25.58
C ASN A 150 10.01 -6.40 -25.79
N GLN A 151 9.93 -7.55 -25.11
CA GLN A 151 10.85 -8.67 -25.32
C GLN A 151 10.80 -9.20 -26.76
N THR A 152 9.60 -9.40 -27.33
CA THR A 152 9.45 -9.87 -28.72
C THR A 152 9.89 -8.86 -29.79
N LEU A 153 10.05 -7.58 -29.44
CA LEU A 153 10.55 -6.54 -30.33
C LEU A 153 12.08 -6.40 -30.26
N GLU A 154 12.71 -6.75 -29.13
CA GLU A 154 14.16 -6.78 -28.96
C GLU A 154 14.81 -8.06 -29.54
N GLU A 155 14.02 -9.12 -29.73
CA GLU A 155 14.43 -10.39 -30.35
C GLU A 155 14.29 -10.43 -31.88
N LYS A 156 13.94 -9.30 -32.54
CA LYS A 156 13.86 -9.14 -34.00
C LYS A 156 14.83 -8.09 -34.50
#